data_AF-A0A316WCY5-F1
#
_entry.id   AF-A0A316WCY5-F1
#
_cell.length_a   1.000
_cell.length_b   1.000
_cell.length_c   1.000
_cell.angle_alpha   90.00
_cell.angle_beta   90.00
_cell.angle_gamma   90.00
#
_symmetry.space_group_name_H-M   'P 1'
#
loop_
_entity.id
_entity.type
_entity.pdbx_description
1 polymer ?
#
loop_
_entity_poly.entity_id
_entity_poly.type
_entity_poly.pdbx_seq_one_letter_code
_entity_poly.pdbx_strand_id
1 'polypeptide(L)' 'MQRIIKDRQVVDDRWHLLPKDATLESVPNSDDVIIPLALWLEHGPALRGRDGGLGV' A
#
# COMPACT_ATOMS: atom_id res chain seq x y z
N MET A 1 8.45 -12.10 -5.97
CA MET A 1 7.30 -11.64 -6.78
C MET A 1 6.14 -12.58 -6.53
N GLN A 2 5.06 -12.07 -5.96
CA GLN A 2 3.82 -12.82 -5.72
C GLN A 2 2.93 -12.76 -6.96
N ARG A 3 2.19 -13.83 -7.24
CA ARG A 3 1.27 -13.92 -8.38
C ARG A 3 -0.13 -14.23 -7.89
N ILE A 4 -1.12 -13.55 -8.46
CA ILE A 4 -2.53 -13.72 -8.10
C ILE A 4 -3.37 -14.04 -9.33
N ILE A 5 -4.58 -14.53 -9.12
CA ILE A 5 -5.60 -14.67 -10.17
C ILE A 5 -6.54 -13.47 -10.07
N LYS A 6 -6.59 -12.67 -11.13
CA LYS A 6 -7.51 -11.54 -11.28
C LYS A 6 -8.19 -11.63 -12.63
N ASP A 7 -9.52 -11.51 -12.67
CA ASP A 7 -10.32 -11.57 -13.91
C ASP A 7 -10.03 -12.80 -14.80
N ARG A 8 -9.86 -13.97 -14.16
CA ARG A 8 -9.48 -15.25 -14.80
C ARG A 8 -8.10 -15.22 -15.51
N GLN A 9 -7.23 -14.29 -15.13
CA GLN A 9 -5.85 -14.19 -15.61
C GLN A 9 -4.86 -14.28 -14.44
N VAL A 10 -3.69 -14.88 -14.68
CA VAL A 10 -2.58 -14.84 -13.73
C VAL A 10 -1.82 -13.55 -13.96
N VAL A 11 -1.72 -12.71 -12.93
CA VAL A 11 -1.03 -11.42 -12.99
C VAL A 11 0.02 -11.33 -11.88
N ASP A 12 1.08 -10.58 -12.15
CA ASP A 12 2.06 -10.23 -11.12
C ASP A 12 1.44 -9.21 -10.17
N ASP A 13 1.52 -9.51 -8.89
CA ASP A 13 1.07 -8.62 -7.84
C ASP A 13 2.26 -7.94 -7.17
N ARG A 14 2.16 -6.61 -7.10
CA ARG A 14 3.18 -5.70 -6.61
C ARG A 14 2.74 -4.97 -5.34
N TRP A 15 1.53 -5.21 -4.86
CA TRP A 15 0.98 -4.57 -3.67
C TRP A 15 1.51 -5.23 -2.40
N HIS A 16 1.96 -4.41 -1.45
CA HIS A 16 2.44 -4.89 -0.16
C HIS A 16 1.51 -4.41 0.96
N LEU A 17 0.94 -5.35 1.70
CA LEU A 17 0.14 -5.03 2.88
C LEU A 17 1.08 -4.67 4.04
N LEU A 18 0.92 -3.46 4.59
CA LEU A 18 1.66 -3.03 5.77
C LEU A 18 1.04 -3.60 7.06
N PRO A 19 1.86 -3.84 8.10
CA PRO A 19 1.36 -4.23 9.42
C PRO A 19 0.36 -3.22 9.98
N LYS A 20 -0.53 -3.69 10.86
CA LYS A 20 -1.57 -2.87 11.51
C LYS A 20 -1.02 -1.68 12.31
N ASP A 21 0.23 -1.80 12.76
CA ASP A 21 0.98 -0.87 13.60
C ASP A 21 2.06 -0.11 12.81
N ALA A 22 1.97 -0.12 11.47
CA ALA A 22 2.83 0.70 10.63
C ALA A 22 2.69 2.19 10.97
N THR A 23 3.81 2.88 11.00
CA THR A 23 3.89 4.33 11.22
C THR A 23 4.18 5.04 9.91
N LEU A 24 4.01 6.36 9.85
CA LEU A 24 4.24 7.13 8.63
C LEU A 24 5.67 6.96 8.08
N GLU A 25 6.66 6.83 8.96
CA GLU A 25 8.08 6.71 8.59
C GLU A 25 8.43 5.34 7.98
N SER A 26 7.64 4.30 8.26
CA SER A 26 7.86 2.96 7.70
C SER A 26 7.24 2.80 6.31
N VAL A 27 6.51 3.81 5.82
CA VAL A 27 5.84 3.78 4.53
C VAL A 27 6.83 4.12 3.40
N PRO A 28 7.12 3.19 2.46
CA PRO A 28 8.09 3.42 1.38
C PRO A 28 7.59 4.47 0.39
N ASN A 29 8.43 5.34 -0.16
CA ASN A 29 7.91 6.43 -1.01
C ASN A 29 7.33 5.94 -2.36
N SER A 30 7.87 4.87 -2.94
CA SER A 30 7.62 4.51 -4.35
C SER A 30 6.92 3.15 -4.56
N ASP A 31 6.74 2.33 -3.52
CA ASP A 31 6.10 1.02 -3.66
C ASP A 31 4.56 1.12 -3.58
N ASP A 32 3.88 0.23 -4.31
CA ASP A 32 2.44 0.02 -4.19
C ASP A 32 2.14 -0.64 -2.83
N VAL A 33 1.43 0.05 -1.93
CA VAL A 33 1.15 -0.44 -0.57
C VAL A 33 -0.30 -0.29 -0.15
N ILE A 34 -0.75 -1.24 0.67
CA ILE A 34 -2.03 -1.18 1.37
C ILE A 34 -1.72 -0.86 2.83
N ILE A 35 -2.26 0.24 3.34
CA ILE A 35 -1.99 0.75 4.70
C ILE A 35 -3.16 0.52 5.64
N PRO A 36 -2.95 0.51 6.97
CA PRO A 36 -4.05 0.48 7.93
C PRO A 36 -4.93 1.74 7.83
N LEU A 37 -6.25 1.57 7.98
CA LEU A 37 -7.19 2.70 7.99
C LEU A 37 -6.85 3.77 9.03
N ALA A 38 -6.38 3.38 10.21
CA ALA A 38 -5.99 4.33 11.25
C ALA A 38 -4.86 5.27 10.78
N LEU A 39 -3.85 4.72 10.10
CA LEU A 39 -2.74 5.47 9.51
C LEU A 39 -3.23 6.46 8.43
N TRP A 40 -4.20 6.03 7.61
CA TRP A 40 -4.83 6.92 6.63
C TRP A 40 -5.58 8.09 7.27
N LEU A 41 -6.37 7.80 8.31
CA LEU A 41 -7.17 8.83 8.99
C LEU A 41 -6.28 9.88 9.68
N GLU A 42 -5.11 9.48 10.16
CA GLU A 42 -4.16 10.38 10.85
C GLU A 42 -3.29 11.18 9.88
N HIS A 43 -2.77 10.54 8.82
CA HIS A 43 -1.72 11.11 7.96
C HIS A 43 -2.08 11.19 6.46
N GLY A 44 -3.35 11.04 6.10
CA GLY A 44 -3.82 10.96 4.71
C GLY A 44 -3.31 12.04 3.75
N PRO A 45 -3.19 13.33 4.15
CA PRO A 45 -2.58 14.35 3.29
C PRO A 45 -1.11 14.09 2.97
N ALA A 46 -0.31 13.65 3.94
CA ALA A 46 1.11 13.33 3.74
C ALA A 46 1.28 12.09 2.86
N LEU A 47 0.45 11.06 3.08
CA LEU A 47 0.48 9.81 2.34
C LEU A 47 0.12 9.98 0.86
N ARG A 48 -0.72 10.96 0.51
CA ARG A 48 -1.08 11.28 -0.87
C ARG A 48 0.06 11.88 -1.70
N GLY A 49 1.11 12.38 -1.06
CA GLY A 49 2.27 12.95 -1.76
C GLY A 49 3.27 11.92 -2.28
N ARG A 50 3.00 10.62 -2.07
CA ARG A 50 3.89 9.52 -2.48
C ARG A 50 3.78 9.21 -3.96
N ASP A 51 4.86 8.66 -4.51
CA ASP A 51 4.96 8.30 -5.93
C ASP A 51 4.35 6.91 -6.24
N GLY A 52 4.28 6.03 -5.24
CA GLY A 52 3.70 4.68 -5.36
C GLY A 52 2.17 4.64 -5.20
N GLY A 53 1.57 3.52 -5.63
CA GLY A 53 0.14 3.26 -5.42
C GLY A 53 -0.22 3.17 -3.93
N LEU A 54 -1.37 3.73 -3.57
CA LEU A 54 -1.87 3.75 -2.19
C LEU A 54 -3.27 3.14 -2.11
N GLY A 55 -3.40 2.10 -1.29
CA GLY A 55 -4.66 1.47 -0.90
C GLY A 55 -4.86 1.57 0.61
N VAL A 56 -6.11 1.55 1.05
CA VAL A 56 -6.53 1.59 2.46
C VAL A 56 -7.51 0.45 2.72
#